data_AF-S3ZEI2-F1
#
_entry.id   AF-S3ZEI2-F1
#
_cell.length_a   1.000
_cell.length_b   1.000
_cell.length_c   1.000
_cell.angle_alpha   90.00
_cell.angle_beta   90.00
_cell.angle_gamma   90.00
#
_symmetry.space_group_name_H-M   'P 1'
#
loop_
_entity.id
_entity.type
_entity.pdbx_description
1 polymer ?
#
loop_
_entity_poly.entity_id
_entity_poly.type
_entity_poly.pdbx_seq_one_letter_code
_entity_poly.pdbx_strand_id
1 'polypeptide(L)'
;MNTLILDFLNSYADNTNPQYAVMLKGKWGCGKTHLIKEWKKKFDGTADTDEEITLKPIYISTYGMDSVNDIKTAIDRELNPFFYSKTGRFIKGVLKLAGKVVFKTSMDFNEDSKEDGSFSATLDSLSLLQVKDDSIKGVKFLIFDDIERCLIEMKELLGFINYFVEHCNCHVVVIGDENHLEKLPKAVLGEFKE
;
A
#
# COMPACT_ATOMS: atom_id res chain seq x y z
N MET A 1 -16.38 10.67 18.47
CA MET A 1 -15.35 11.74 18.54
C MET A 1 -14.18 11.26 17.67
N ASN A 2 -13.69 12.09 16.73
CA ASN A 2 -12.89 11.77 15.50
C ASN A 2 -13.69 11.73 14.18
N THR A 3 -14.91 12.27 14.14
CA THR A 3 -15.71 12.34 12.90
C THR A 3 -14.99 13.07 11.77
N LEU A 4 -14.34 14.20 12.06
CA LEU A 4 -13.58 14.96 11.05
C LEU A 4 -12.48 14.15 10.35
N ILE A 5 -11.77 13.28 11.09
CA ILE A 5 -10.72 12.43 10.49
C ILE A 5 -11.35 11.37 9.60
N LEU A 6 -12.45 10.75 10.05
CA LEU A 6 -13.17 9.75 9.27
C LEU A 6 -13.79 10.37 8.01
N ASP A 7 -14.39 11.55 8.12
CA ASP A 7 -14.99 12.29 7.00
C ASP A 7 -13.92 12.65 5.98
N PHE A 8 -12.74 13.11 6.44
CA PHE A 8 -11.60 13.35 5.57
C PHE A 8 -11.14 12.06 4.87
N LEU A 9 -10.97 10.95 5.60
CA LEU A 9 -10.55 9.67 5.01
C LEU A 9 -11.57 9.14 3.99
N ASN A 10 -12.86 9.37 4.23
CA ASN A 10 -13.92 9.03 3.28
C ASN A 10 -13.80 9.87 2.01
N SER A 11 -13.76 11.20 2.15
CA SER A 11 -13.61 12.11 1.02
C SER A 11 -12.31 11.88 0.25
N TYR A 12 -11.24 11.51 0.96
CA TYR A 12 -9.97 11.18 0.34
C TYR A 12 -10.07 9.89 -0.46
N ALA A 13 -10.68 8.82 0.07
CA ALA A 13 -10.88 7.56 -0.65
C ALA A 13 -11.80 7.70 -1.90
N ASP A 14 -12.70 8.68 -1.90
CA ASP A 14 -13.58 8.98 -3.04
C ASP A 14 -12.89 9.82 -4.13
N ASN A 15 -11.69 10.37 -3.87
CA ASN A 15 -10.94 11.14 -4.85
C ASN A 15 -10.36 10.21 -5.93
N THR A 16 -10.72 10.40 -7.20
CA THR A 16 -10.24 9.54 -8.29
C THR A 16 -8.75 9.71 -8.62
N ASN A 17 -8.12 10.79 -8.17
CA ASN A 17 -6.72 11.11 -8.46
C ASN A 17 -6.10 11.84 -7.26
N PRO A 18 -5.67 11.10 -6.22
CA PRO A 18 -5.18 11.71 -4.98
C PRO A 18 -3.92 12.55 -5.18
N GLN A 19 -2.94 12.11 -5.98
CA GLN A 19 -1.65 12.83 -6.23
C GLN A 19 -0.83 13.24 -5.00
N TYR A 20 -1.28 12.92 -3.78
CA TYR A 20 -0.57 13.18 -2.54
C TYR A 20 -0.83 12.04 -1.55
N ALA A 21 0.10 11.84 -0.62
CA ALA A 21 -0.08 11.01 0.57
C ALA A 21 -0.56 11.85 1.76
N VAL A 22 -1.23 11.21 2.73
CA VAL A 22 -1.69 11.87 3.95
C VAL A 22 -0.99 11.26 5.16
N MET A 23 -0.52 12.10 6.08
CA MET A 23 0.04 11.63 7.34
C MET A 23 -0.95 11.78 8.51
N LEU A 24 -1.35 10.66 9.12
CA LEU A 24 -2.06 10.65 10.39
C LEU A 24 -1.05 10.67 11.56
N LYS A 25 -0.81 11.87 12.08
CA LYS A 25 0.11 12.09 13.20
C LYS A 25 -0.58 12.06 14.56
N GLY A 26 0.16 11.62 15.58
CA GLY A 26 -0.29 11.68 16.97
C GLY A 26 0.59 10.86 17.90
N LYS A 27 0.50 11.11 19.21
CA LYS A 27 1.31 10.42 20.21
C LYS A 27 1.09 8.90 20.17
N TRP A 28 2.08 8.13 20.60
CA TRP A 28 1.85 6.72 20.91
C TRP A 28 0.70 6.53 21.91
N GLY A 29 -0.08 5.46 21.72
CA GLY A 29 -1.23 5.15 22.56
C GLY A 29 -2.49 6.00 22.34
N CYS A 30 -2.49 7.00 21.45
CA CYS A 30 -3.68 7.83 21.21
C CYS A 30 -4.76 7.19 20.31
N GLY A 31 -4.54 5.96 19.84
CA GLY A 31 -5.53 5.19 19.09
C GLY A 31 -5.51 5.34 17.56
N LYS A 32 -4.43 5.86 16.94
CA LYS A 32 -4.32 6.02 15.47
C LYS A 32 -4.57 4.72 14.70
N THR A 33 -3.85 3.66 15.05
CA THR A 33 -3.99 2.32 14.47
C THR A 33 -5.40 1.77 14.67
N HIS A 34 -5.98 1.97 15.85
CA HIS A 34 -7.34 1.54 16.13
C HIS A 34 -8.35 2.26 15.24
N LEU A 35 -8.25 3.60 15.12
CA LEU A 35 -9.11 4.41 14.26
C LEU A 35 -9.09 3.95 12.80
N ILE A 36 -7.88 3.71 12.25
CA ILE A 36 -7.74 3.29 10.85
C ILE A 36 -8.23 1.86 10.62
N LYS A 37 -7.98 0.95 11.56
CA LYS A 37 -8.52 -0.42 11.49
C LYS A 37 -10.05 -0.43 11.55
N GLU A 38 -10.66 0.38 12.41
CA GLU A 38 -12.13 0.54 12.44
C GLU A 38 -12.66 1.16 11.14
N TRP A 39 -12.00 2.19 10.61
CA TRP A 39 -12.36 2.78 9.32
C TRP A 39 -12.29 1.76 8.17
N LYS A 40 -11.26 0.90 8.15
CA LYS A 40 -11.08 -0.15 7.14
C LYS A 40 -12.24 -1.16 7.11
N LYS A 41 -12.87 -1.46 8.26
CA LYS A 41 -13.96 -2.46 8.33
C LYS A 41 -15.16 -2.13 7.44
N LYS A 42 -15.38 -0.85 7.10
CA LYS A 42 -16.47 -0.46 6.19
C LYS A 42 -16.32 -1.05 4.78
N PHE A 43 -15.10 -1.43 4.39
CA PHE A 43 -14.80 -2.05 3.10
C PHE A 43 -14.89 -3.58 3.13
N ASP A 44 -15.10 -4.20 4.30
CA ASP A 44 -15.14 -5.66 4.40
C ASP A 44 -16.43 -6.25 3.78
N GLY A 45 -17.52 -5.46 3.72
CA GLY A 45 -18.85 -5.89 3.25
C GLY A 45 -19.09 -5.87 1.74
N THR A 46 -18.15 -5.39 0.91
CA THR A 46 -18.26 -5.49 -0.55
C THR A 46 -17.90 -6.92 -0.96
N ALA A 47 -18.90 -7.71 -1.35
CA ALA A 47 -18.71 -9.07 -1.82
C ALA A 47 -18.23 -9.08 -3.27
N ASP A 48 -17.26 -9.94 -3.55
CA ASP A 48 -16.79 -10.19 -4.91
C ASP A 48 -17.88 -10.90 -5.70
N THR A 49 -18.09 -10.47 -6.96
CA THR A 49 -18.90 -11.20 -7.92
C THR A 49 -18.00 -12.09 -8.78
N ASP A 50 -18.58 -13.03 -9.52
CA ASP A 50 -17.81 -13.93 -10.41
C ASP A 50 -17.13 -13.17 -11.59
N GLU A 51 -17.38 -11.87 -11.75
CA GLU A 51 -16.95 -11.05 -12.89
C GLU A 51 -16.04 -9.86 -12.50
N GLU A 52 -15.91 -9.52 -11.22
CA GLU A 52 -15.18 -8.32 -10.76
C GLU A 52 -14.27 -8.61 -9.56
N ILE A 53 -13.12 -7.93 -9.52
CA ILE A 53 -12.20 -7.92 -8.37
C ILE A 53 -12.41 -6.62 -7.62
N THR A 54 -12.76 -6.67 -6.32
CA THR A 54 -12.95 -5.44 -5.53
C THR A 54 -11.76 -5.19 -4.61
N LEU A 55 -10.89 -4.23 -4.95
CA LEU A 55 -9.78 -3.83 -4.09
C LEU A 55 -10.27 -3.16 -2.80
N LYS A 56 -9.77 -3.64 -1.67
CA LYS A 56 -9.98 -3.08 -0.33
C LYS A 56 -8.70 -2.38 0.14
N PRO A 57 -8.79 -1.42 1.09
CA PRO A 57 -7.60 -0.81 1.66
C PRO A 57 -6.67 -1.86 2.26
N ILE A 58 -5.36 -1.67 2.10
CA ILE A 58 -4.33 -2.57 2.59
C ILE A 58 -3.65 -1.91 3.77
N TYR A 59 -3.57 -2.61 4.89
CA TYR A 59 -2.87 -2.15 6.09
C TYR A 59 -1.53 -2.89 6.21
N ILE A 60 -0.45 -2.13 6.29
CA ILE A 60 0.91 -2.63 6.47
C ILE A 60 1.48 -1.97 7.72
N SER A 61 1.89 -2.78 8.70
CA SER A 61 2.75 -2.28 9.78
C SER A 61 4.20 -2.43 9.34
N THR A 62 4.95 -1.33 9.32
CA THR A 62 6.38 -1.33 8.98
C THR A 62 7.27 -1.64 10.18
N TYR A 63 6.66 -1.94 11.34
CA TYR A 63 7.37 -2.26 12.57
C TYR A 63 8.37 -3.41 12.36
N GLY A 64 9.65 -3.13 12.58
CA GLY A 64 10.71 -4.13 12.51
C GLY A 64 11.02 -4.66 11.11
N MET A 65 10.41 -4.12 10.04
CA MET A 65 10.80 -4.43 8.67
C MET A 65 12.15 -3.78 8.36
N ASP A 66 13.07 -4.53 7.78
CA ASP A 66 14.45 -4.09 7.51
C ASP A 66 14.78 -3.97 6.02
N SER A 67 13.87 -4.41 5.15
CA SER A 67 14.03 -4.28 3.71
C SER A 67 12.72 -3.89 3.02
N VAL A 68 12.83 -3.21 1.89
CA VAL A 68 11.68 -2.94 1.00
C VAL A 68 11.00 -4.25 0.58
N ASN A 69 11.73 -5.36 0.52
CA ASN A 69 11.18 -6.67 0.20
C ASN A 69 10.22 -7.20 1.27
N ASP A 70 10.43 -6.89 2.56
CA ASP A 70 9.48 -7.24 3.63
C ASP A 70 8.14 -6.54 3.42
N ILE A 71 8.18 -5.25 3.05
CA ILE A 71 6.98 -4.46 2.76
C ILE A 71 6.27 -5.04 1.54
N LYS A 72 6.99 -5.34 0.46
CA LYS A 72 6.41 -5.98 -0.74
C LYS A 72 5.73 -7.29 -0.37
N THR A 73 6.42 -8.16 0.37
CA THR A 73 5.89 -9.44 0.84
C THR A 73 4.64 -9.26 1.71
N ALA A 74 4.58 -8.22 2.54
CA ALA A 74 3.41 -7.91 3.35
C ALA A 74 2.21 -7.43 2.49
N ILE A 75 2.46 -6.55 1.53
CA ILE A 75 1.44 -6.12 0.56
C ILE A 75 0.93 -7.33 -0.23
N ASP A 76 1.85 -8.17 -0.70
CA ASP A 76 1.50 -9.36 -1.47
C ASP A 76 0.69 -10.32 -0.62
N ARG A 77 0.97 -10.50 0.67
CA ARG A 77 0.14 -11.35 1.54
C ARG A 77 -1.29 -10.81 1.72
N GLU A 78 -1.46 -9.49 1.76
CA GLU A 78 -2.77 -8.86 1.88
C GLU A 78 -3.54 -8.85 0.55
N LEU A 79 -2.83 -8.72 -0.58
CA LEU A 79 -3.39 -8.88 -1.92
C LEU A 79 -3.66 -10.34 -2.28
N ASN A 80 -2.81 -11.22 -1.78
CA ASN A 80 -2.79 -12.65 -2.04
C ASN A 80 -2.84 -13.41 -0.72
N PRO A 81 -4.05 -13.72 -0.32
CA PRO A 81 -4.29 -15.05 0.16
C PRO A 81 -5.34 -15.58 -0.79
N PHE A 82 -5.02 -16.22 -1.94
CA PHE A 82 -5.91 -16.89 -2.94
C PHE A 82 -7.28 -16.25 -3.34
N PHE A 83 -7.61 -15.06 -2.85
CA PHE A 83 -8.95 -14.58 -2.49
C PHE A 83 -8.91 -13.03 -2.45
N TYR A 84 -9.94 -12.22 -2.20
CA TYR A 84 -11.28 -12.11 -2.77
C TYR A 84 -11.96 -13.44 -3.15
N SER A 85 -12.71 -14.03 -2.24
CA SER A 85 -13.14 -15.44 -2.32
C SER A 85 -14.12 -15.74 -3.45
N LYS A 86 -13.69 -16.63 -4.38
CA LYS A 86 -14.45 -17.45 -5.37
C LYS A 86 -14.17 -17.19 -6.85
N THR A 87 -13.35 -16.22 -7.23
CA THR A 87 -13.19 -15.83 -8.66
C THR A 87 -11.85 -16.23 -9.30
N GLY A 88 -11.39 -17.47 -9.11
CA GLY A 88 -10.06 -17.91 -9.57
C GLY A 88 -9.84 -18.00 -11.10
N ARG A 89 -10.89 -17.91 -11.93
CA ARG A 89 -10.77 -18.00 -13.41
C ARG A 89 -10.61 -16.63 -14.09
N PHE A 90 -11.29 -15.60 -13.60
CA PHE A 90 -11.21 -14.23 -14.13
C PHE A 90 -9.84 -13.59 -13.84
N ILE A 91 -9.32 -13.85 -12.64
CA ILE A 91 -8.02 -13.40 -12.17
C ILE A 91 -6.88 -13.86 -13.09
N LYS A 92 -6.90 -15.10 -13.59
CA LYS A 92 -5.90 -15.58 -14.57
C LYS A 92 -5.91 -14.78 -15.88
N GLY A 93 -7.03 -14.17 -16.25
CA GLY A 93 -7.15 -13.28 -17.40
C GLY A 93 -6.55 -11.90 -17.13
N VAL A 94 -6.90 -11.30 -15.98
CA VAL A 94 -6.40 -9.98 -15.56
C VAL A 94 -4.91 -10.02 -15.23
N LEU A 95 -4.41 -11.03 -14.51
CA LEU A 95 -2.96 -11.22 -14.30
C LEU A 95 -2.21 -11.41 -15.63
N LYS A 96 -2.79 -12.12 -16.61
CA LYS A 96 -2.18 -12.25 -17.94
C LYS A 96 -2.11 -10.93 -18.71
N LEU A 97 -3.02 -9.98 -18.43
CA LEU A 97 -2.99 -8.63 -18.97
C LEU A 97 -2.00 -7.74 -18.20
N ALA A 98 -1.98 -7.84 -16.87
CA ALA A 98 -1.03 -7.14 -15.99
C ALA A 98 0.43 -7.54 -16.31
N GLY A 99 0.70 -8.84 -16.46
CA GLY A 99 2.02 -9.36 -16.83
C GLY A 99 2.51 -8.98 -18.23
N LYS A 100 1.63 -8.46 -19.11
CA LYS A 100 2.03 -7.83 -20.39
C LYS A 100 2.47 -6.38 -20.21
N VAL A 101 2.04 -5.70 -19.15
CA VAL A 101 2.55 -4.39 -18.75
C VAL A 101 3.88 -4.63 -18.03
N VAL A 102 4.88 -5.01 -18.83
CA VAL A 102 6.24 -5.23 -18.35
C VAL A 102 6.73 -3.93 -17.73
N PHE A 103 7.06 -4.01 -16.45
CA PHE A 103 7.77 -2.97 -15.72
C PHE A 103 9.16 -2.78 -16.32
N LYS A 104 9.25 -2.05 -17.43
CA LYS A 104 10.49 -1.42 -17.89
C LYS A 104 10.73 -0.18 -17.02
N THR A 105 10.97 -0.39 -15.74
CA THR A 105 11.63 0.61 -14.90
C THR A 105 12.95 0.01 -14.47
N SER A 106 13.99 0.65 -14.98
CA SER A 106 15.39 0.54 -14.60
C SER A 106 15.54 0.70 -13.09
N MET A 107 15.57 -0.40 -12.38
CA MET A 107 16.20 -0.48 -11.08
C MET A 107 17.11 -1.70 -11.12
N ASP A 108 18.34 -1.47 -11.61
CA ASP A 108 19.48 -2.35 -11.40
C ASP A 108 19.68 -2.50 -9.89
N PHE A 109 18.98 -3.44 -9.29
CA PHE A 109 19.36 -4.02 -8.01
C PHE A 109 19.75 -5.46 -8.29
N ASN A 110 21.04 -5.61 -8.58
CA ASN A 110 21.83 -6.83 -8.65
C ASN A 110 21.24 -7.99 -9.49
N GLU A 111 21.75 -8.11 -10.71
CA GLU A 111 22.08 -9.43 -11.27
C GLU A 111 22.99 -10.17 -10.28
N ASP A 112 22.42 -11.06 -9.46
CA ASP A 112 23.07 -12.33 -9.19
C ASP A 112 22.15 -13.32 -8.47
N SER A 113 22.29 -14.58 -8.89
CA SER A 113 21.82 -15.82 -8.27
C SER A 113 20.32 -16.19 -8.38
N LYS A 114 20.07 -17.02 -9.41
CA LYS A 114 19.36 -18.31 -9.40
C LYS A 114 18.37 -18.63 -8.26
N GLU A 115 17.22 -19.12 -8.71
CA GLU A 115 16.23 -19.94 -8.01
C GLU A 115 15.48 -19.23 -6.87
N ASP A 116 14.29 -18.71 -7.19
CA ASP A 116 13.06 -19.19 -6.55
C ASP A 116 11.82 -18.54 -7.20
N GLY A 117 10.83 -19.36 -7.55
CA GLY A 117 9.56 -18.98 -8.19
C GLY A 117 8.63 -18.09 -7.35
N SER A 118 9.16 -17.41 -6.34
CA SER A 118 8.51 -16.46 -5.44
C SER A 118 8.64 -15.01 -5.96
N PHE A 119 9.80 -14.65 -6.51
CA PHE A 119 10.13 -13.26 -6.86
C PHE A 119 9.38 -12.74 -8.10
N SER A 120 8.93 -13.64 -8.97
CA SER A 120 8.06 -13.32 -10.12
C SER A 120 6.63 -12.98 -9.67
N ALA A 121 6.15 -13.61 -8.60
CA ALA A 121 4.77 -13.43 -8.11
C ALA A 121 4.60 -12.14 -7.28
N THR A 122 5.66 -11.68 -6.61
CA THR A 122 5.65 -10.42 -5.83
C THR A 122 5.53 -9.18 -6.72
N LEU A 123 6.12 -9.19 -7.91
CA LEU A 123 5.95 -8.12 -8.89
C LEU A 123 4.57 -8.15 -9.59
N ASP A 124 4.01 -9.34 -9.78
CA ASP A 124 2.73 -9.54 -10.47
C ASP A 124 1.54 -9.02 -9.66
N SER A 125 1.61 -9.12 -8.32
CA SER A 125 0.54 -8.66 -7.42
C SER A 125 0.51 -7.14 -7.27
N LEU A 126 1.67 -6.48 -7.14
CA LEU A 126 1.77 -5.01 -7.16
C LEU A 126 1.33 -4.40 -8.50
N SER A 127 1.43 -5.16 -9.60
CA SER A 127 0.94 -4.74 -10.91
C SER A 127 -0.58 -4.56 -10.92
N LEU A 128 -1.35 -5.27 -10.08
CA LEU A 128 -2.79 -5.04 -9.91
C LEU A 128 -3.11 -3.63 -9.42
N LEU A 129 -2.22 -3.02 -8.63
CA LEU A 129 -2.37 -1.64 -8.19
C LEU A 129 -2.12 -0.65 -9.35
N GLN A 130 -1.48 -1.06 -10.44
CA GLN A 130 -1.22 -0.21 -11.61
C GLN A 130 -2.25 -0.39 -12.73
N VAL A 131 -2.87 -1.58 -12.84
CA VAL A 131 -3.84 -1.87 -13.89
C VAL A 131 -5.03 -0.91 -13.83
N LYS A 132 -5.37 -0.33 -14.98
CA LYS A 132 -6.60 0.43 -15.22
C LYS A 132 -7.51 -0.44 -16.08
N ASP A 133 -8.31 -1.27 -15.42
CA ASP A 133 -9.27 -2.17 -16.07
C ASP A 133 -10.61 -2.02 -15.34
N ASP A 134 -11.70 -1.88 -16.09
CA ASP A 134 -13.03 -1.64 -15.53
C ASP A 134 -13.53 -2.81 -14.67
N SER A 135 -12.92 -3.99 -14.80
CA SER A 135 -13.19 -5.17 -13.97
C SER A 135 -12.55 -5.13 -12.58
N ILE A 136 -11.63 -4.19 -12.34
CA ILE A 136 -11.03 -3.93 -11.03
C ILE A 136 -11.78 -2.75 -10.41
N LYS A 137 -12.66 -3.08 -9.46
CA LYS A 137 -13.42 -2.12 -8.66
C LYS A 137 -12.74 -1.88 -7.32
N GLY A 138 -13.32 -0.99 -6.52
CA GLY A 138 -12.85 -0.70 -5.16
C GLY A 138 -11.77 0.38 -5.12
N VAL A 139 -11.12 0.51 -3.97
CA VAL A 139 -10.23 1.63 -3.68
C VAL A 139 -8.79 1.14 -3.56
N LYS A 140 -7.92 1.65 -4.42
CA LYS A 140 -6.46 1.49 -4.31
C LYS A 140 -5.98 2.34 -3.15
N PHE A 141 -5.96 1.77 -1.95
CA PHE A 141 -5.65 2.50 -0.71
C PHE A 141 -4.62 1.72 0.10
N LEU A 142 -3.47 2.32 0.37
CA LEU A 142 -2.39 1.75 1.17
C LEU A 142 -2.24 2.53 2.47
N ILE A 143 -2.07 1.81 3.57
CA ILE A 143 -1.81 2.36 4.89
C ILE A 143 -0.48 1.80 5.38
N PHE A 144 0.49 2.68 5.62
CA PHE A 144 1.77 2.34 6.24
C PHE A 144 1.78 2.85 7.68
N ASP A 145 1.83 1.95 8.65
CA ASP A 145 1.81 2.26 10.08
C ASP A 145 3.15 1.97 10.75
N ASP A 146 3.45 2.70 11.83
CA ASP A 146 4.69 2.60 12.60
C ASP A 146 5.97 2.90 11.78
N ILE A 147 5.97 3.95 10.94
CA ILE A 147 7.17 4.33 10.16
C ILE A 147 8.39 4.68 11.02
N GLU A 148 8.16 5.19 12.23
CA GLU A 148 9.23 5.49 13.18
C GLU A 148 9.86 4.25 13.84
N ARG A 149 9.30 3.07 13.57
CA ARG A 149 9.79 1.77 14.06
C ARG A 149 10.21 0.83 12.93
N CYS A 150 10.27 1.35 11.70
CA CYS A 150 10.85 0.67 10.57
C CYS A 150 12.38 0.72 10.67
N LEU A 151 13.05 -0.37 10.30
CA LEU A 151 14.52 -0.45 10.29
C LEU A 151 15.10 0.00 8.94
N ILE A 152 14.26 0.12 7.90
CA ILE A 152 14.62 0.70 6.59
C ILE A 152 14.95 2.18 6.79
N GLU A 153 15.95 2.66 6.05
CA GLU A 153 16.32 4.07 6.06
C GLU A 153 15.15 4.94 5.57
N MET A 154 14.87 6.04 6.26
CA MET A 154 13.64 6.83 6.06
C MET A 154 13.50 7.33 4.62
N LYS A 155 14.59 7.74 3.95
CA LYS A 155 14.54 8.19 2.56
C LYS A 155 14.19 7.05 1.61
N GLU A 156 14.73 5.85 1.83
CA GLU A 156 14.36 4.66 1.07
C GLU A 156 12.89 4.29 1.27
N LEU A 157 12.43 4.27 2.53
CA LEU A 157 11.04 3.99 2.88
C LEU A 157 10.07 4.98 2.22
N LEU A 158 10.33 6.29 2.36
CA LEU A 158 9.47 7.33 1.80
C LEU A 158 9.53 7.35 0.27
N GLY A 159 10.69 7.09 -0.34
CA GLY A 159 10.81 6.93 -1.79
C GLY A 159 9.98 5.75 -2.31
N PHE A 160 9.99 4.62 -1.60
CA PHE A 160 9.15 3.47 -1.92
C PHE A 160 7.66 3.76 -1.74
N ILE A 161 7.27 4.50 -0.69
CA ILE A 161 5.88 4.91 -0.48
C ILE A 161 5.42 5.86 -1.59
N ASN A 162 6.26 6.83 -1.97
CA ASN A 162 5.94 7.84 -2.97
C ASN A 162 5.66 7.23 -4.36
N TYR A 163 6.34 6.13 -4.69
CA TYR A 163 6.09 5.36 -5.90
C TYR A 163 4.60 5.00 -6.09
N PHE A 164 3.89 4.64 -5.02
CA PHE A 164 2.47 4.29 -5.11
C PHE A 164 1.57 5.50 -5.38
N VAL A 165 1.95 6.68 -4.90
CA VAL A 165 1.22 7.92 -5.16
C VAL A 165 1.42 8.33 -6.62
N GLU A 166 2.67 8.43 -7.06
CA GLU A 166 3.02 9.00 -8.36
C GLU A 166 2.74 8.06 -9.53
N HIS A 167 3.00 6.76 -9.36
CA HIS A 167 2.98 5.81 -10.48
C HIS A 167 1.79 4.85 -10.45
N CYS A 168 1.26 4.53 -9.25
CA CYS A 168 0.12 3.62 -9.12
C CYS A 168 -1.23 4.34 -8.96
N ASN A 169 -1.21 5.67 -8.76
CA ASN A 169 -2.40 6.47 -8.43
C ASN A 169 -3.16 5.91 -7.21
N CYS A 170 -2.41 5.43 -6.21
CA CYS A 170 -2.97 4.92 -4.97
C CYS A 170 -3.22 6.07 -3.98
N HIS A 171 -4.27 5.93 -3.19
CA HIS A 171 -4.41 6.64 -1.93
C HIS A 171 -3.40 6.08 -0.94
N VAL A 172 -2.69 6.95 -0.24
CA VAL A 172 -1.67 6.54 0.72
C VAL A 172 -1.89 7.28 2.02
N VAL A 173 -1.99 6.53 3.12
CA VAL A 173 -1.94 7.06 4.47
C VAL A 173 -0.71 6.54 5.17
N VAL A 174 0.08 7.45 5.72
CA VAL A 174 1.20 7.14 6.60
C VAL A 174 0.78 7.46 8.03
N ILE A 175 1.00 6.53 8.95
CA ILE A 175 0.69 6.70 10.37
C ILE A 175 2.01 6.70 11.13
N GLY A 176 2.18 7.66 12.04
CA GLY A 176 3.36 7.69 12.88
C GLY A 176 3.31 8.72 13.99
N ASP A 177 4.32 8.64 14.86
CA ASP A 177 4.61 9.63 15.89
C ASP A 177 5.99 10.26 15.66
N GLU A 178 5.99 11.46 15.07
CA GLU A 178 7.20 12.21 14.74
C GLU A 178 8.07 12.61 15.96
N ASN A 179 7.55 12.44 17.18
CA ASN A 179 8.32 12.66 18.40
C ASN A 179 9.29 11.51 18.69
N HIS A 180 9.06 10.35 18.10
CA HIS A 180 9.89 9.15 18.26
C HIS A 180 10.84 8.93 17.08
N LEU A 181 10.86 9.85 16.11
CA LEU A 181 11.87 9.89 15.06
C LEU A 181 13.15 10.56 15.55
N GLU A 182 14.28 9.96 15.22
CA GLU A 182 15.59 10.60 15.37
C GLU A 182 15.73 11.82 14.45
N LYS A 183 16.75 12.65 14.70
CA LYS A 183 16.95 13.93 13.99
C LYS A 183 17.02 13.77 12.47
N LEU A 184 17.77 12.77 11.98
CA LEU A 184 17.97 12.55 10.55
C LEU A 184 16.67 12.07 9.86
N PRO A 185 16.03 10.96 10.26
CA PRO A 185 14.72 10.57 9.73
C PRO A 185 13.66 11.67 9.78
N LYS A 186 13.66 12.47 10.85
CA LYS A 186 12.72 13.59 11.00
C LYS A 186 12.96 14.71 9.99
N ALA A 187 14.22 15.02 9.68
CA ALA A 187 14.56 16.01 8.65
C ALA A 187 14.14 15.51 7.26
N VAL A 188 14.46 14.26 6.94
CA VAL A 188 14.04 13.62 5.67
C VAL A 188 12.52 13.65 5.53
N LEU A 189 11.77 13.24 6.56
CA LEU A 189 10.31 13.31 6.55
C LEU A 189 9.79 14.76 6.37
N GLY A 190 10.53 15.76 6.84
CA GLY A 190 10.23 17.17 6.64
C GLY A 190 10.30 17.58 5.17
N GLU A 191 11.34 17.17 4.46
CA GLU A 191 11.52 17.45 3.03
C GLU A 191 10.42 16.82 2.16
N PHE A 192 9.91 15.64 2.55
CA PHE A 192 8.83 14.94 1.85
C PHE A 192 7.43 15.53 2.10
N LYS A 193 7.29 16.49 3.00
CA LYS A 193 6.01 17.16 3.29
C LYS A 193 5.78 18.43 2.49
N GLU A 194 6.82 18.94 1.80
CA GLU A 194 6.77 20.14 0.95
C GLU A 194 6.19 19.82 -0.43
#